data_AF-A0A8X6QKJ1-F1
#
_entry.id   AF-A0A8X6QKJ1-F1
#
_cell.length_a   1.000
_cell.length_b   1.000
_cell.length_c   1.000
_cell.angle_alpha   90.00
_cell.angle_beta   90.00
_cell.angle_gamma   90.00
#
_symmetry.space_group_name_H-M   'P 1'
#
loop_
_entity.id
_entity.type
_entity.pdbx_description
1 polymer ?
#
loop_
_entity_poly.entity_id
_entity_poly.type
_entity_poly.pdbx_seq_one_letter_code
_entity_poly.pdbx_strand_id
1 'polypeptide(L)'
;MLLSKYLISLDVNNLYGTAMAFYNLPESEFRFLDQNEIQEFDLMSVRSDSNVGYILEVDLYYPPELHSEHNSFPMAPHHETITFDMLSPYQKEICEK
;
A
#
# COMPACT_ATOMS: atom_id res chain seq x y z
N MET A 1 -6.13 -3.54 -27.18
CA MET A 1 -6.48 -2.11 -27.22
C MET A 1 -5.20 -1.34 -26.92
N LEU A 2 -4.72 -0.50 -27.84
CA LEU A 2 -3.42 0.18 -27.74
C LEU A 2 -3.40 1.10 -26.52
N LEU A 3 -2.45 0.86 -25.61
CA LEU A 3 -2.17 1.69 -24.44
C LEU A 3 -1.79 3.09 -24.95
N SER A 4 -2.64 4.09 -24.72
CA SER A 4 -2.29 5.47 -25.01
C SER A 4 -1.23 5.93 -24.03
N LYS A 5 -0.06 6.34 -24.55
CA LYS A 5 1.09 6.79 -23.75
C LYS A 5 0.87 8.23 -23.29
N TYR A 6 0.07 8.42 -22.24
CA TYR A 6 -0.05 9.70 -21.56
C TYR A 6 0.64 9.59 -20.20
N LEU A 7 1.67 10.41 -19.98
CA LEU A 7 2.29 10.59 -18.68
C LEU A 7 1.59 11.77 -18.00
N ILE A 8 0.86 11.48 -16.93
CA ILE A 8 0.26 12.50 -16.06
C ILE A 8 1.15 12.67 -14.83
N SER A 9 1.55 13.91 -14.54
CA SER A 9 2.24 14.26 -13.31
C SER A 9 1.20 14.75 -12.31
N LEU A 10 0.98 13.99 -11.24
CA LEU A 10 0.10 14.34 -10.14
C LEU A 10 0.94 14.60 -8.90
N ASP A 11 0.72 15.75 -8.26
CA ASP A 11 1.34 16.10 -6.99
C ASP A 11 0.25 16.60 -6.04
N VAL A 12 0.27 16.08 -4.81
CA VAL A 12 -0.67 16.49 -3.76
C VAL A 12 0.01 17.55 -2.90
N ASN A 13 -0.51 18.78 -2.98
CA ASN A 13 -0.06 19.86 -2.12
C ASN A 13 -0.19 19.46 -0.64
N ASN A 14 0.95 19.34 0.05
CA ASN A 14 1.03 19.01 1.49
C ASN A 14 0.36 17.67 1.87
N LEU A 15 0.68 16.58 1.16
CA LEU A 15 0.12 15.24 1.40
C LEU A 15 0.07 14.83 2.88
N TYR A 16 1.17 14.96 3.62
CA TYR A 16 1.21 14.59 5.03
C TYR A 16 0.31 15.47 5.90
N GLY A 17 0.35 16.79 5.71
CA GLY A 17 -0.50 17.70 6.48
C GLY A 17 -1.99 17.50 6.19
N THR A 18 -2.35 17.24 4.92
CA THR A 18 -3.71 16.83 4.55
C THR A 18 -4.09 15.54 5.26
N ALA A 19 -3.22 14.52 5.24
CA ALA A 19 -3.53 13.26 5.89
C ALA A 19 -3.73 13.41 7.41
N MET A 20 -2.84 14.16 8.08
CA MET A 20 -2.92 14.44 9.51
C MET A 20 -4.12 15.30 9.91
N ALA A 21 -4.60 16.16 9.01
CA ALA A 21 -5.74 17.05 9.29
C ALA A 21 -7.10 16.39 9.07
N PHE A 22 -7.20 15.44 8.13
CA PHE A 22 -8.48 14.89 7.69
C PHE A 22 -8.72 13.43 8.07
N TYR A 23 -7.68 12.67 8.46
CA TYR A 23 -7.82 11.28 8.90
C TYR A 23 -7.53 11.12 10.38
N ASN A 24 -8.25 10.19 11.01
CA ASN A 24 -7.99 9.78 12.38
C ASN A 24 -6.71 8.94 12.42
N LEU A 25 -5.67 9.46 13.08
CA LEU A 25 -4.41 8.76 13.26
C LEU A 25 -4.29 8.29 14.72
N PRO A 26 -3.84 7.05 14.98
CA PRO A 26 -3.64 6.57 16.34
C PRO A 26 -2.48 7.32 17.01
N GLU A 27 -2.74 7.91 18.18
CA GLU A 27 -1.76 8.73 18.91
C GLU A 27 -1.27 8.12 20.22
N SER A 28 -2.07 7.28 20.89
CA SER A 28 -1.79 6.77 22.23
C SER A 28 -2.57 5.48 22.55
N GLU A 29 -2.43 4.98 23.79
CA GLU A 29 -3.17 3.81 24.32
C GLU A 29 -2.93 2.50 23.54
N PHE A 30 -1.74 2.34 22.97
CA PHE A 30 -1.37 1.13 22.24
C PHE A 30 -1.32 -0.09 23.18
N ARG A 31 -2.07 -1.13 22.81
CA ARG A 31 -2.01 -2.44 23.45
C ARG A 31 -2.23 -3.55 22.44
N PHE A 32 -1.74 -4.73 22.76
CA PHE A 32 -2.14 -5.93 22.05
C PHE A 32 -3.54 -6.39 22.49
N LEU A 33 -4.27 -6.99 21.56
CA LEU A 33 -5.51 -7.70 21.86
C LEU A 33 -5.19 -9.07 22.47
N ASP A 34 -6.03 -9.53 23.39
CA ASP A 34 -5.95 -10.89 23.90
C ASP A 34 -6.57 -11.91 22.92
N GLN A 35 -6.43 -13.21 23.22
CA GLN A 35 -6.91 -14.25 22.32
C GLN A 35 -8.43 -14.25 22.10
N ASN A 36 -9.21 -13.86 23.11
CA ASN A 36 -10.67 -13.81 22.98
C ASN A 36 -11.07 -12.61 22.13
N GLU A 37 -10.44 -11.46 22.37
CA GLU A 37 -10.65 -10.24 21.59
C GLU A 37 -10.30 -10.44 20.12
N ILE A 38 -9.21 -11.17 19.82
CA ILE A 38 -8.83 -11.51 18.44
C ILE A 38 -9.87 -12.43 17.79
N GLN A 39 -10.39 -13.42 18.53
CA GLN A 39 -11.41 -14.34 17.99
C GLN A 39 -12.75 -13.66 17.70
N GLU A 40 -13.10 -12.64 18.48
CA GLU A 40 -14.32 -11.84 18.29
C GLU A 40 -14.13 -10.66 17.33
N PHE A 41 -12.90 -10.37 16.91
CA PHE A 41 -12.59 -9.23 16.06
C PHE A 41 -13.07 -9.46 14.61
N ASP A 42 -14.04 -8.64 14.20
CA ASP A 42 -14.49 -8.55 12.80
C ASP A 42 -13.99 -7.25 12.16
N LEU A 43 -12.96 -7.35 11.32
CA LEU A 43 -12.37 -6.23 10.60
C LEU A 43 -13.40 -5.48 9.74
N MET A 44 -14.36 -6.19 9.14
CA MET A 44 -15.33 -5.58 8.22
C MET A 44 -16.38 -4.73 8.96
N SER A 45 -16.51 -4.93 10.27
CA SER A 45 -17.39 -4.14 11.13
C SER A 45 -16.79 -2.80 11.58
N VAL A 46 -15.47 -2.64 11.43
CA VAL A 46 -14.75 -1.45 11.90
C VAL A 46 -15.03 -0.26 10.98
N ARG A 47 -15.56 0.83 11.55
CA ARG A 47 -15.79 2.06 10.81
C ARG A 47 -14.49 2.84 10.59
N SER A 48 -14.35 3.45 9.42
CA SER A 48 -13.19 4.29 9.08
C SER A 48 -13.08 5.57 9.91
N ASP A 49 -14.19 6.04 10.50
CA ASP A 49 -14.28 7.21 11.38
C ASP A 49 -14.29 6.84 12.87
N SER A 50 -13.94 5.60 13.21
CA SER A 50 -13.86 5.13 14.60
C SER A 50 -12.83 5.92 15.41
N ASN A 51 -13.10 6.07 16.71
CA ASN A 51 -12.16 6.62 17.69
C ASN A 51 -11.04 5.63 18.07
N VAL A 52 -11.25 4.34 17.79
CA VAL A 52 -10.26 3.28 18.03
C VAL A 52 -9.76 2.80 16.67
N GLY A 53 -8.44 2.89 16.47
CA GLY A 53 -7.74 2.34 15.32
C GLY A 53 -7.10 0.98 15.63
N TYR A 54 -6.86 0.19 14.58
CA TYR A 54 -6.24 -1.13 14.67
C TYR A 54 -5.02 -1.19 13.77
N ILE A 55 -3.95 -1.82 14.24
CA ILE A 55 -2.77 -2.18 13.44
C ILE A 55 -2.79 -3.69 13.30
N LEU A 56 -2.79 -4.17 12.06
CA LEU A 56 -2.93 -5.59 11.74
C LEU A 56 -1.61 -6.15 11.23
N GLU A 57 -1.14 -7.22 11.86
CA GLU A 57 -0.10 -8.08 11.32
C GLU A 57 -0.77 -9.28 10.64
N VAL A 58 -0.65 -9.36 9.31
CA VAL A 58 -1.37 -10.35 8.49
C VAL A 58 -0.49 -10.89 7.38
N ASP A 59 -0.75 -12.14 7.00
CA ASP A 59 -0.30 -12.66 5.71
C ASP A 59 -1.25 -12.20 4.60
N LEU A 60 -0.71 -11.53 3.58
CA LEU A 60 -1.48 -11.02 2.46
C LEU A 60 -1.32 -11.94 1.24
N TYR A 61 -2.45 -12.40 0.68
CA TYR A 61 -2.47 -12.96 -0.67
C TYR A 61 -2.88 -11.87 -1.67
N TYR A 62 -2.06 -11.66 -2.71
CA TYR A 62 -2.34 -10.70 -3.76
C TYR A 62 -2.69 -11.41 -5.09
N PRO A 63 -3.97 -11.40 -5.51
CA PRO A 63 -4.41 -12.14 -6.68
C PRO A 63 -3.78 -11.65 -8.00
N PRO A 64 -3.28 -12.56 -8.87
CA PRO A 64 -2.63 -12.19 -10.14
C PRO A 64 -3.50 -11.34 -11.09
N GLU A 65 -4.81 -11.53 -11.07
CA GLU A 65 -5.77 -10.79 -11.87
C GLU A 65 -5.78 -9.28 -11.57
N LEU A 66 -5.43 -8.87 -10.34
CA LEU A 66 -5.38 -7.46 -9.94
C LEU A 66 -4.09 -6.76 -10.39
N HIS A 67 -3.04 -7.52 -10.76
CA HIS A 67 -1.73 -6.93 -11.08
C HIS A 67 -1.78 -5.97 -12.27
N SER A 68 -2.64 -6.25 -13.26
CA SER A 68 -2.78 -5.39 -14.43
C SER A 68 -3.53 -4.09 -14.10
N GLU A 69 -4.57 -4.17 -13.27
CA GLU A 69 -5.38 -3.01 -12.86
C GLU A 69 -4.61 -2.08 -11.92
N HIS A 70 -3.87 -2.66 -10.98
CA HIS A 70 -3.10 -1.92 -9.98
C HIS A 70 -1.66 -1.59 -10.45
N ASN A 71 -1.37 -1.68 -11.74
CA ASN A 71 0.01 -1.52 -12.26
C ASN A 71 0.62 -0.14 -11.97
N SER A 72 -0.22 0.88 -11.81
CA SER A 72 0.18 2.27 -11.62
C SER A 72 0.35 2.59 -10.12
N PHE A 73 -0.40 1.89 -9.27
CA PHE A 73 -0.39 2.04 -7.80
C PHE A 73 -0.49 0.66 -7.15
N PRO A 74 0.61 -0.12 -7.15
CA PRO A 74 0.60 -1.45 -6.53
C PRO A 74 0.38 -1.34 -5.02
N MET A 75 -0.48 -2.20 -4.50
CA MET A 75 -0.77 -2.27 -3.07
C MET A 75 0.25 -3.16 -2.36
N ALA A 76 0.60 -2.82 -1.12
CA ALA A 76 1.53 -3.57 -0.27
C ALA A 76 2.87 -3.95 -0.95
N PRO A 77 3.64 -2.99 -1.49
CA PRO A 77 4.94 -3.28 -2.06
C PRO A 77 5.88 -3.82 -0.98
N HIS A 78 6.57 -4.92 -1.27
CA HIS A 78 7.62 -5.43 -0.41
C HIS A 78 8.98 -4.91 -0.88
N HIS A 79 9.91 -4.73 0.06
CA HIS A 79 11.26 -4.33 -0.27
C HIS A 79 12.00 -5.50 -0.92
N GLU A 80 12.44 -5.32 -2.16
CA GLU A 80 13.19 -6.32 -2.92
C GLU A 80 14.44 -5.68 -3.52
N THR A 81 15.56 -6.41 -3.50
CA THR A 81 16.77 -5.99 -4.22
C THR A 81 16.63 -6.43 -5.66
N ILE A 82 16.51 -5.45 -6.56
CA ILE A 82 16.38 -5.70 -8.00
C ILE A 82 17.69 -6.28 -8.54
N THR A 83 17.62 -7.48 -9.11
CA THR A 83 18.75 -8.12 -9.78
C THR A 83 18.84 -7.64 -11.23
N PHE A 84 20.03 -7.78 -11.85
CA PHE A 84 20.26 -7.31 -13.22
C PHE A 84 19.32 -7.97 -14.23
N ASP A 85 18.96 -9.25 -14.04
CA ASP A 85 18.05 -9.98 -14.92
C ASP A 85 16.62 -9.44 -14.93
N MET A 86 16.15 -8.85 -13.83
CA MET A 86 14.83 -8.22 -13.70
C MET A 86 14.71 -6.89 -14.46
N LEU A 87 15.84 -6.29 -14.85
CA LEU A 87 15.85 -5.04 -15.60
C LEU A 87 15.28 -5.24 -17.02
N SER A 88 14.54 -4.24 -17.49
CA SER A 88 14.12 -4.18 -18.89
C SER A 88 15.34 -4.08 -19.82
N PRO A 89 15.23 -4.50 -21.09
CA PRO A 89 16.34 -4.43 -22.04
C PRO A 89 16.97 -3.03 -22.16
N TYR A 90 16.14 -1.98 -22.11
CA TYR A 90 16.61 -0.58 -22.16
C TYR A 90 17.43 -0.19 -20.92
N GLN A 91 16.97 -0.60 -19.73
CA GLN A 91 17.71 -0.33 -18.49
C GLN A 91 19.06 -1.03 -18.47
N LYS A 92 19.13 -2.27 -18.97
CA LYS A 92 20.39 -3.03 -19.10
C LYS A 92 21.40 -2.28 -19.97
N GLU A 93 20.97 -1.77 -21.13
CA GLU A 93 21.83 -1.01 -22.04
C GLU A 93 22.40 0.27 -21.39
N ILE A 94 21.63 0.95 -20.53
CA ILE A 94 22.11 2.15 -19.82
C ILE A 94 23.14 1.80 -18.75
N CYS A 95 22.94 0.71 -18.01
CA CYS A 95 23.86 0.29 -16.96
C CYS A 95 25.22 -0.21 -17.48
N GLU A 96 25.27 -0.64 -18.74
CA GLU A 96 26.50 -1.11 -19.40
C GLU A 96 27.34 0.04 -20.03
N LYS A 97 26.84 1.28 -20.02
CA LYS A 97 27.55 2.48 -20.50
C LYS A 97 28.22 3.23 -19.36
#